data_AF-A0A3D3DH49-F1
#
_entry.id   AF-A0A3D3DH49-F1
#
_cell.length_a   1.000
_cell.length_b   1.000
_cell.length_c   1.000
_cell.angle_alpha   90.00
_cell.angle_beta   90.00
_cell.angle_gamma   90.00
#
_symmetry.space_group_name_H-M   'P 1'
#
loop_
_entity.id
_entity.type
_entity.pdbx_description
1 polymer ?
#
loop_
_entity_poly.entity_id
_entity_poly.type
_entity_poly.pdbx_seq_one_letter_code
_entity_poly.pdbx_strand_id
1 'polypeptide(L)'
;MTPRQMRQTCTLEAVASVENLFRAAERARRGKSRRPDVEEWWGHRALNLAGLRDRLLSGSYQPGGYRFFLIQQPKRRTIAAAPFEDRVVHHALCNLMAPRLERRFIARSFSCQVGKGTTAARECCRRLVNRHRYVLKCDVSKFFPNIDHEILRARLGELLRCPGILALIDRLLASYRTGPEVPAPLFAGEDLFAAGSRPRGLPIGNLTSQLWGNFYLDPLDHWLTEVERQGAYLRYTDDFLLFGDDKAGLWELRRGIVRQLAALRLKLAEPKSRLLATREGVPFCGFRFHPGLRPRILGATKRRF
;
A
#
# COMPACT_ATOMS: atom_id res chain seq x y z
N MET A 1 26.63 -0.93 -12.66
CA MET A 1 26.25 -2.25 -12.07
C MET A 1 25.17 -2.89 -12.93
N THR A 2 25.20 -4.22 -13.12
CA THR A 2 24.18 -4.93 -13.93
C THR A 2 22.86 -5.11 -13.15
N PRO A 3 21.71 -5.25 -13.83
CA PRO A 3 20.41 -5.54 -13.19
C PRO A 3 20.37 -6.87 -12.41
N ARG A 4 21.39 -7.72 -12.53
CA ARG A 4 21.57 -8.97 -11.81
C ARG A 4 22.34 -8.77 -10.49
N GLN A 5 23.32 -7.86 -10.46
CA GLN A 5 24.07 -7.48 -9.24
C GLN A 5 23.20 -6.72 -8.22
N MET A 6 22.26 -5.87 -8.69
CA MET A 6 21.27 -5.23 -7.81
C MET A 6 20.29 -6.22 -7.16
N ARG A 7 20.23 -7.48 -7.62
CA ARG A 7 19.34 -8.50 -7.05
C ARG A 7 19.86 -9.07 -5.73
N GLN A 8 21.16 -9.02 -5.46
CA GLN A 8 21.75 -9.77 -4.34
C GLN A 8 21.86 -8.98 -3.03
N THR A 9 21.97 -7.65 -3.03
CA THR A 9 22.10 -6.89 -1.77
C THR A 9 21.22 -5.64 -1.76
N CYS A 10 20.11 -5.70 -1.01
CA CYS A 10 19.43 -4.50 -0.54
C CYS A 10 20.22 -4.08 0.70
N THR A 11 21.17 -3.17 0.51
CA THR A 11 22.01 -2.60 1.56
C THR A 11 21.85 -1.08 1.62
N LEU A 12 22.25 -0.48 2.74
CA LEU A 12 22.15 0.97 2.92
C LEU A 12 23.04 1.73 1.93
N GLU A 13 24.21 1.17 1.60
CA GLU A 13 25.14 1.73 0.60
C GLU A 13 24.53 1.74 -0.79
N ALA A 14 23.77 0.69 -1.15
CA ALA A 14 23.06 0.66 -2.41
C ALA A 14 21.94 1.70 -2.45
N VAL A 15 21.20 1.88 -1.33
CA VAL A 15 20.18 2.94 -1.20
C VAL A 15 20.83 4.31 -1.38
N ALA A 16 21.94 4.56 -0.69
CA ALA A 16 22.68 5.82 -0.67
C ALA A 16 23.65 6.01 -1.85
N SER A 17 23.71 5.09 -2.80
CA SER A 17 24.58 5.22 -3.97
C SER A 17 24.18 6.46 -4.78
N VAL A 18 25.17 7.18 -5.29
CA VAL A 18 24.97 8.44 -6.03
C VAL A 18 24.01 8.23 -7.22
N GLU A 19 24.20 7.14 -7.96
CA GLU A 19 23.35 6.76 -9.09
C GLU A 19 21.89 6.52 -8.66
N ASN A 20 21.67 5.82 -7.53
CA ASN A 20 20.32 5.53 -7.05
C ASN A 20 19.64 6.78 -6.48
N LEU A 21 20.35 7.60 -5.70
CA LEU A 21 19.80 8.83 -5.13
C LEU A 21 19.44 9.84 -6.23
N PHE A 22 20.28 9.99 -7.25
CA PHE A 22 19.97 10.85 -8.39
C PHE A 22 18.72 10.38 -9.14
N ARG A 23 18.65 9.08 -9.48
CA ARG A 23 17.46 8.48 -10.12
C ARG A 23 16.22 8.62 -9.25
N ALA A 24 16.36 8.47 -7.94
CA ALA A 24 15.27 8.63 -6.99
C ALA A 24 14.75 10.08 -6.97
N ALA A 25 15.66 11.07 -7.02
CA ALA A 25 15.30 12.47 -7.08
C ALA A 25 14.58 12.82 -8.40
N GLU A 26 15.05 12.30 -9.53
CA GLU A 26 14.35 12.46 -10.82
C GLU A 26 12.93 11.90 -10.78
N ARG A 27 12.75 10.70 -10.21
CA ARG A 27 11.43 10.07 -10.05
C ARG A 27 10.53 10.87 -9.11
N ALA A 28 11.06 11.37 -8.00
CA ALA A 28 10.33 12.19 -7.04
C ALA A 28 9.87 13.52 -7.65
N ARG A 29 10.68 14.09 -8.56
CA ARG A 29 10.44 15.36 -9.26
C ARG A 29 9.39 15.27 -10.37
N ARG A 30 9.22 14.10 -10.98
CA ARG A 30 8.41 13.92 -12.20
C ARG A 30 6.99 14.47 -12.02
N GLY A 31 6.59 15.39 -12.90
CA GLY A 31 5.29 16.05 -12.90
C GLY A 31 5.08 17.10 -11.79
N LYS A 32 6.13 17.44 -11.04
CA LYS A 32 6.08 18.39 -9.90
C LYS A 32 7.26 19.36 -9.90
N SER A 33 7.93 19.53 -11.03
CA SER A 33 9.18 20.28 -11.14
C SER A 33 9.07 21.77 -10.82
N ARG A 34 7.88 22.35 -10.97
CA ARG A 34 7.59 23.78 -10.74
C ARG A 34 7.10 24.09 -9.32
N ARG A 35 7.11 23.11 -8.42
CA ARG A 35 6.77 23.39 -7.02
C ARG A 35 7.96 24.06 -6.34
N PRO A 36 7.76 25.13 -5.54
CA PRO A 36 8.87 25.87 -4.93
C PRO A 36 9.84 24.97 -4.15
N ASP A 37 9.32 24.06 -3.32
CA ASP A 37 10.12 23.11 -2.53
C ASP A 37 10.96 22.16 -3.39
N VAL A 38 10.46 21.82 -4.57
CA VAL A 38 11.14 20.92 -5.52
C VAL A 38 12.18 21.69 -6.33
N GLU A 39 11.85 22.90 -6.77
CA GLU A 39 12.72 23.75 -7.58
C GLU A 39 13.94 24.22 -6.79
N GLU A 40 13.74 24.69 -5.56
CA GLU A 40 14.81 25.10 -4.64
C GLU A 40 15.77 23.94 -4.34
N TRP A 41 15.22 22.77 -3.99
CA TRP A 41 16.05 21.59 -3.72
C TRP A 41 16.79 21.13 -4.98
N TRP A 42 16.15 21.19 -6.14
CA TRP A 42 16.74 20.76 -7.41
C TRP A 42 17.84 21.72 -7.91
N GLY A 43 17.72 23.01 -7.62
CA GLY A 43 18.76 24.02 -7.87
C GLY A 43 20.09 23.65 -7.19
N HIS A 44 20.01 23.15 -5.95
CA HIS A 44 21.17 22.73 -5.14
C HIS A 44 21.38 21.21 -5.13
N ARG A 45 20.86 20.48 -6.13
CA ARG A 45 20.82 19.01 -6.13
C ARG A 45 22.16 18.33 -5.85
N ALA A 46 23.28 18.86 -6.33
CA ALA A 46 24.60 18.24 -6.13
C ALA A 46 24.97 18.23 -4.63
N LEU A 47 24.85 19.38 -3.96
CA LEU A 47 25.09 19.53 -2.53
C LEU A 47 24.07 18.74 -1.71
N ASN A 48 22.78 18.82 -2.07
CA ASN A 48 21.72 18.12 -1.38
C ASN A 48 21.89 16.60 -1.45
N LEU A 49 22.23 16.06 -2.62
CA LEU A 49 22.48 14.63 -2.80
C LEU A 49 23.72 14.16 -2.04
N ALA A 50 24.81 14.94 -2.06
CA ALA A 50 26.03 14.62 -1.31
C ALA A 50 25.74 14.59 0.20
N GLY A 51 25.13 15.65 0.74
CA GLY A 51 24.76 15.72 2.15
C GLY A 51 23.76 14.63 2.57
N LEU A 52 22.76 14.35 1.74
CA LEU A 52 21.80 13.27 2.00
C LEU A 52 22.50 11.90 2.05
N ARG A 53 23.42 11.64 1.11
CA ARG A 53 24.21 10.41 1.08
C ARG A 53 25.00 10.24 2.37
N ASP A 54 25.71 11.27 2.81
CA ASP A 54 26.54 11.20 4.02
C ASP A 54 25.69 11.00 5.27
N ARG A 55 24.52 11.64 5.35
CA ARG A 55 23.55 11.40 6.43
C ARG A 55 22.98 9.98 6.42
N LEU A 56 22.71 9.41 5.24
CA LEU A 56 22.23 8.04 5.13
C LEU A 56 23.32 7.06 5.57
N LEU A 57 24.54 7.19 5.07
CA LEU A 57 25.65 6.28 5.37
C LEU A 57 26.12 6.36 6.83
N SER A 58 26.18 7.56 7.41
CA SER A 58 26.48 7.73 8.83
C SER A 58 25.34 7.29 9.75
N GLY A 59 24.15 7.02 9.19
CA GLY A 59 22.96 6.78 9.99
C GLY A 59 22.52 8.01 10.78
N SER A 60 22.82 9.23 10.35
CA SER A 60 22.31 10.46 11.00
C SER A 60 21.05 11.03 10.32
N TYR A 61 20.62 10.48 9.18
CA TYR A 61 19.39 10.90 8.51
C TYR A 61 18.15 10.77 9.40
N GLN A 62 17.34 11.83 9.46
CA GLN A 62 16.03 11.86 10.10
C GLN A 62 14.98 12.40 9.12
N PRO A 63 13.80 11.77 9.01
CA PRO A 63 12.70 12.30 8.22
C PRO A 63 12.25 13.68 8.73
N GLY A 64 11.91 14.58 7.82
CA GLY A 64 11.36 15.88 8.16
C GLY A 64 9.88 15.85 8.53
N GLY A 65 9.35 17.00 8.94
CA GLY A 65 7.94 17.15 9.33
C GLY A 65 6.97 17.02 8.14
N TYR A 66 5.84 16.35 8.37
CA TYR A 66 4.79 16.22 7.37
C TYR A 66 3.98 17.50 7.21
N ARG A 67 3.65 17.85 5.96
CA ARG A 67 2.62 18.84 5.66
C ARG A 67 1.27 18.15 5.48
N PHE A 68 0.32 18.47 6.35
CA PHE A 68 -1.03 17.90 6.32
C PHE A 68 -1.98 18.73 5.48
N PHE A 69 -2.79 18.08 4.65
CA PHE A 69 -3.91 18.73 3.95
C PHE A 69 -5.05 17.76 3.69
N LEU A 70 -6.27 18.28 3.61
CA LEU A 70 -7.46 17.47 3.37
C LEU A 70 -7.78 17.39 1.88
N ILE A 71 -7.93 16.17 1.36
CA ILE A 71 -8.60 15.95 0.07
C ILE A 71 -10.04 15.55 0.35
N GLN A 72 -11.01 16.30 -0.19
CA GLN A 72 -12.43 16.06 0.06
C GLN A 72 -13.07 15.04 -0.89
N GLN A 73 -12.56 14.90 -2.14
CA GLN A 73 -13.17 14.09 -3.19
C GLN A 73 -12.22 12.98 -3.71
N PRO A 74 -12.74 11.82 -4.16
CA PRO A 74 -14.13 11.33 -4.02
C PRO A 74 -14.49 10.94 -2.57
N LYS A 75 -13.48 10.90 -1.69
CA LYS A 75 -13.63 10.62 -0.26
C LYS A 75 -12.69 11.52 0.53
N ARG A 76 -13.18 12.05 1.66
CA ARG A 76 -12.39 12.78 2.64
C ARG A 76 -11.22 11.94 3.13
N ARG A 77 -10.00 12.46 2.99
CA ARG A 77 -8.76 11.85 3.49
C ARG A 77 -7.74 12.93 3.81
N THR A 78 -7.14 12.82 4.98
CA THR A 78 -5.98 13.63 5.35
C THR A 78 -4.76 13.05 4.66
N ILE A 79 -4.05 13.87 3.89
CA ILE A 79 -2.79 13.53 3.25
C ILE A 79 -1.66 14.07 4.11
N ALA A 80 -0.70 13.22 4.43
CA ALA A 80 0.55 13.59 5.07
C ALA A 80 1.63 13.61 3.97
N ALA A 81 1.94 14.80 3.46
CA ALA A 81 2.96 14.96 2.42
C ALA A 81 4.33 15.18 3.03
N ALA A 82 5.25 14.25 2.76
CA ALA A 82 6.64 14.39 3.17
C ALA A 82 7.36 15.51 2.38
N PRO A 83 8.38 16.14 2.99
CA PRO A 83 9.33 17.02 2.30
C PRO A 83 9.91 16.39 1.02
N PHE A 84 10.46 17.22 0.13
CA PHE A 84 11.02 16.70 -1.11
C PHE A 84 12.18 15.73 -0.88
N GLU A 85 13.10 16.05 0.03
CA GLU A 85 14.24 15.18 0.37
C GLU A 85 13.78 13.79 0.85
N ASP A 86 12.82 13.73 1.76
CA ASP A 86 12.24 12.47 2.23
C ASP A 86 11.59 11.66 1.09
N ARG A 87 10.96 12.35 0.13
CA ARG A 87 10.45 11.68 -1.08
C ARG A 87 11.59 11.07 -1.90
N VAL A 88 12.76 11.72 -1.98
CA VAL A 88 13.96 11.13 -2.60
C VAL A 88 14.35 9.86 -1.85
N VAL A 89 14.40 9.88 -0.53
CA VAL A 89 14.71 8.68 0.29
C VAL A 89 13.68 7.56 0.08
N HIS A 90 12.39 7.88 0.07
CA HIS A 90 11.33 6.92 -0.23
C HIS A 90 11.53 6.26 -1.60
N HIS A 91 11.83 7.04 -2.64
CA HIS A 91 12.12 6.52 -3.97
C HIS A 91 13.39 5.68 -3.99
N ALA A 92 14.46 6.12 -3.33
CA ALA A 92 15.74 5.41 -3.27
C ALA A 92 15.60 4.04 -2.61
N LEU A 93 14.84 3.96 -1.51
CA LEU A 93 14.52 2.72 -0.82
C LEU A 93 13.62 1.81 -1.68
N CYS A 94 12.53 2.35 -2.24
CA CYS A 94 11.61 1.59 -3.08
C CYS A 94 12.25 1.06 -4.38
N ASN A 95 13.23 1.77 -4.96
CA ASN A 95 13.96 1.29 -6.14
C ASN A 95 14.61 -0.09 -5.90
N LEU A 96 15.01 -0.38 -4.66
CA LEU A 96 15.63 -1.65 -4.29
C LEU A 96 14.64 -2.64 -3.69
N MET A 97 13.70 -2.16 -2.85
CA MET A 97 12.73 -3.02 -2.18
C MET A 97 11.62 -3.52 -3.11
N ALA A 98 11.08 -2.65 -3.97
CA ALA A 98 9.91 -3.01 -4.78
C ALA A 98 10.16 -4.24 -5.65
N PRO A 99 11.27 -4.36 -6.42
CA PRO A 99 11.52 -5.56 -7.24
C PRO A 99 11.65 -6.87 -6.45
N ARG A 100 11.93 -6.81 -5.14
CA ARG A 100 12.00 -7.99 -4.26
C ARG A 100 10.63 -8.36 -3.73
N LEU A 101 9.86 -7.37 -3.26
CA LEU A 101 8.53 -7.58 -2.72
C LEU A 101 7.52 -7.94 -3.82
N GLU A 102 7.58 -7.27 -4.98
CA GLU A 102 6.65 -7.47 -6.10
C GLU A 102 6.70 -8.89 -6.69
N ARG A 103 7.81 -9.62 -6.54
CA ARG A 103 7.91 -11.03 -6.98
C ARG A 103 7.12 -11.99 -6.10
N ARG A 104 6.81 -11.60 -4.87
CA ARG A 104 6.02 -12.41 -3.93
C ARG A 104 4.54 -12.23 -4.21
N PHE A 105 4.15 -10.98 -4.51
CA PHE A 105 2.75 -10.62 -4.69
C PHE A 105 2.07 -11.49 -5.75
N ILE A 106 0.84 -11.89 -5.45
CA ILE A 106 0.00 -12.60 -6.41
C ILE A 106 -0.23 -11.76 -7.68
N ALA A 107 -0.46 -12.45 -8.80
CA ALA A 107 -0.68 -11.79 -10.09
C ALA A 107 -1.85 -10.79 -10.07
N ARG A 108 -2.92 -11.11 -9.32
CA ARG A 108 -4.17 -10.31 -9.24
C ARG A 108 -4.21 -9.28 -8.10
N SER A 109 -3.05 -8.95 -7.52
CA SER A 109 -2.88 -7.74 -6.72
C SER A 109 -2.44 -6.61 -7.65
N PHE A 110 -3.28 -5.59 -7.85
CA PHE A 110 -3.12 -4.64 -8.96
C PHE A 110 -2.61 -3.24 -8.59
N SER A 111 -2.61 -2.89 -7.30
CA SER A 111 -2.30 -1.52 -6.89
C SER A 111 -0.80 -1.26 -6.83
N CYS A 112 -0.39 -0.04 -7.21
CA CYS A 112 0.96 0.51 -7.02
C CYS A 112 2.12 -0.39 -7.49
N GLN A 113 1.94 -1.12 -8.59
CA GLN A 113 2.93 -2.02 -9.19
C GLN A 113 3.14 -1.68 -10.66
N VAL A 114 4.38 -1.85 -11.15
CA VAL A 114 4.74 -1.60 -12.54
C VAL A 114 3.97 -2.57 -13.47
N GLY A 115 3.40 -2.04 -14.55
CA GLY A 115 2.59 -2.83 -15.50
C GLY A 115 1.19 -3.22 -14.99
N LYS A 116 0.81 -2.82 -13.78
CA LYS A 116 -0.53 -3.03 -13.22
C LYS A 116 -1.31 -1.71 -13.14
N GLY A 117 -2.27 -1.61 -12.22
CA GLY A 117 -3.08 -0.42 -12.00
C GLY A 117 -4.57 -0.63 -12.27
N THR A 118 -5.32 0.47 -12.28
CA THR A 118 -6.78 0.44 -12.38
C THR A 118 -7.27 -0.21 -13.66
N THR A 119 -6.59 0.00 -14.79
CA THR A 119 -6.98 -0.63 -16.07
C THR A 119 -6.92 -2.15 -15.99
N ALA A 120 -5.81 -2.73 -15.52
CA ALA A 120 -5.66 -4.17 -15.36
C ALA A 120 -6.68 -4.74 -14.35
N ALA A 121 -6.89 -4.04 -13.23
CA ALA A 121 -7.87 -4.44 -12.21
C ALA A 121 -9.31 -4.44 -12.74
N ARG A 122 -9.67 -3.41 -13.53
CA ARG A 122 -11.00 -3.29 -14.16
C ARG A 122 -11.23 -4.42 -15.17
N GLU A 123 -10.24 -4.75 -15.98
CA GLU A 123 -10.36 -5.82 -16.97
C GLU A 123 -10.49 -7.20 -16.29
N CYS A 124 -9.71 -7.44 -15.23
CA CYS A 124 -9.86 -8.65 -14.42
C CYS A 124 -11.25 -8.75 -13.77
N CYS A 125 -11.74 -7.65 -13.18
CA CYS A 125 -13.07 -7.60 -12.57
C CYS A 125 -14.17 -7.87 -13.61
N ARG A 126 -14.10 -7.23 -14.79
CA ARG A 126 -15.05 -7.46 -15.90
C ARG A 126 -15.14 -8.94 -16.28
N ARG A 127 -14.00 -9.61 -16.39
CA ARG A 127 -13.96 -11.05 -16.71
C ARG A 127 -14.61 -11.91 -15.63
N LEU A 128 -14.36 -11.64 -14.36
CA LEU A 128 -14.90 -12.44 -13.25
C LEU A 128 -16.41 -12.19 -13.03
N VAL A 129 -16.86 -10.95 -13.20
CA VAL A 129 -18.29 -10.60 -13.18
C VAL A 129 -19.09 -11.38 -14.21
N ASN A 130 -18.51 -11.64 -15.38
CA ASN A 130 -19.17 -12.43 -16.44
C ASN A 130 -19.16 -13.94 -16.19
N ARG A 131 -18.37 -14.43 -15.23
CA ARG A 131 -18.17 -15.87 -14.99
C ARG A 131 -18.88 -16.41 -13.76
N HIS A 132 -19.27 -15.54 -12.84
CA HIS A 132 -19.82 -15.94 -11.54
C HIS A 132 -21.09 -15.18 -11.20
N ARG A 133 -21.99 -15.84 -10.46
CA ARG A 133 -23.27 -15.28 -10.04
C ARG A 133 -23.17 -14.39 -8.81
N TYR A 134 -22.15 -14.60 -7.97
CA TYR A 134 -21.97 -13.85 -6.73
C TYR A 134 -20.55 -13.29 -6.60
N VAL A 135 -20.46 -12.21 -5.82
CA VAL A 135 -19.19 -11.62 -5.38
C VAL A 135 -19.28 -11.24 -3.91
N LEU A 136 -18.32 -11.69 -3.13
CA LEU A 136 -18.04 -11.15 -1.81
C LEU A 136 -17.09 -9.95 -1.99
N LYS A 137 -17.62 -8.75 -1.81
CA LYS A 137 -16.81 -7.54 -1.75
C LYS A 137 -16.31 -7.34 -0.32
N CYS A 138 -15.04 -7.01 -0.17
CA CYS A 138 -14.42 -6.71 1.12
C CYS A 138 -13.57 -5.44 1.02
N ASP A 139 -13.58 -4.64 2.08
CA ASP A 139 -12.81 -3.40 2.23
C ASP A 139 -12.22 -3.39 3.64
N VAL A 140 -10.92 -3.10 3.79
CA VAL A 140 -10.31 -3.02 5.13
C VAL A 140 -10.61 -1.68 5.78
N SER A 141 -11.14 -1.72 7.00
CA SER A 141 -11.52 -0.52 7.75
C SER A 141 -10.29 0.32 8.12
N LYS A 142 -10.29 1.58 7.64
CA LYS A 142 -9.24 2.57 7.89
C LYS A 142 -7.83 1.97 7.71
N PHE A 143 -7.61 1.31 6.56
CA PHE A 143 -6.43 0.49 6.30
C PHE A 143 -5.10 1.14 6.70
N PHE A 144 -4.67 2.22 6.01
CA PHE A 144 -3.40 2.87 6.33
C PHE A 144 -3.30 3.34 7.78
N PRO A 145 -4.30 4.01 8.39
CA PRO A 145 -4.28 4.35 9.81
C PRO A 145 -4.13 3.18 10.79
N ASN A 146 -4.51 1.96 10.39
CA ASN A 146 -4.55 0.79 11.26
C ASN A 146 -3.40 -0.20 11.03
N ILE A 147 -2.49 0.05 10.10
CA ILE A 147 -1.31 -0.81 9.90
C ILE A 147 -0.44 -0.76 11.17
N ASP A 148 -0.28 -1.90 11.82
CA ASP A 148 0.54 -2.06 13.02
C ASP A 148 2.04 -2.04 12.64
N HIS A 149 2.80 -1.16 13.29
CA HIS A 149 4.21 -0.95 12.97
C HIS A 149 5.07 -2.15 13.33
N GLU A 150 4.82 -2.80 14.46
CA GLU A 150 5.62 -3.94 14.92
C GLU A 150 5.44 -5.13 13.97
N ILE A 151 4.21 -5.44 13.58
CA ILE A 151 3.92 -6.51 12.60
C ILE A 151 4.59 -6.20 11.26
N LEU A 152 4.44 -4.96 10.76
CA LEU A 152 5.05 -4.57 9.49
C LEU A 152 6.57 -4.68 9.55
N ARG A 153 7.17 -4.19 10.63
CA ARG A 153 8.62 -4.22 10.83
C ARG A 153 9.15 -5.64 10.94
N ALA A 154 8.53 -6.50 11.75
CA ALA A 154 8.93 -7.90 11.91
C ALA A 154 8.96 -8.61 10.55
N ARG A 155 7.88 -8.48 9.76
CA ARG A 155 7.78 -9.09 8.43
C ARG A 155 8.77 -8.52 7.41
N LEU A 156 9.06 -7.22 7.48
CA LEU A 156 10.14 -6.64 6.67
C LEU A 156 11.51 -7.19 7.08
N GLY A 157 11.73 -7.44 8.38
CA GLY A 157 12.96 -8.03 8.94
C GLY A 157 13.22 -9.47 8.48
N GLU A 158 12.17 -10.27 8.30
CA GLU A 158 12.28 -11.63 7.75
C GLU A 158 12.89 -11.64 6.32
N LEU A 159 12.61 -10.59 5.54
CA LEU A 159 13.05 -10.46 4.15
C LEU A 159 14.33 -9.63 3.99
N LEU A 160 14.52 -8.63 4.83
CA LEU A 160 15.59 -7.65 4.73
C LEU A 160 16.57 -7.85 5.89
N ARG A 161 17.72 -8.46 5.60
CA ARG A 161 18.74 -8.78 6.61
C ARG A 161 19.78 -7.68 6.82
N CYS A 162 19.70 -6.55 6.10
CA CYS A 162 20.66 -5.46 6.24
C CYS A 162 20.29 -4.55 7.44
N PRO A 163 21.13 -4.45 8.49
CA PRO A 163 20.83 -3.63 9.67
C PRO A 163 20.59 -2.16 9.34
N GLY A 164 21.39 -1.58 8.44
CA GLY A 164 21.26 -0.18 8.04
C GLY A 164 19.92 0.15 7.37
N ILE A 165 19.37 -0.77 6.57
CA ILE A 165 18.03 -0.59 6.00
C ILE A 165 16.95 -0.75 7.06
N LEU A 166 17.09 -1.72 7.96
CA LEU A 166 16.13 -1.89 9.04
C LEU A 166 16.08 -0.65 9.94
N ALA A 167 17.24 -0.07 10.27
CA ALA A 167 17.32 1.19 11.01
C ALA A 167 16.67 2.36 10.25
N LEU A 168 16.84 2.42 8.92
CA LEU A 168 16.15 3.43 8.10
C LEU A 168 14.63 3.21 8.09
N ILE A 169 14.16 1.96 7.98
CA ILE A 169 12.75 1.60 8.06
C ILE A 169 12.16 2.03 9.41
N ASP A 170 12.89 1.80 10.51
CA ASP A 170 12.46 2.18 11.85
C ASP A 170 12.24 3.68 11.98
N ARG A 171 13.15 4.50 11.44
CA ARG A 171 12.99 5.96 11.44
C ARG A 171 11.79 6.40 10.60
N LEU A 172 11.60 5.78 9.44
CA LEU A 172 10.46 6.07 8.57
C LEU A 172 9.13 5.70 9.23
N LEU A 173 9.05 4.55 9.93
CA LEU A 173 7.87 4.16 10.70
C LEU A 173 7.65 5.10 11.89
N ALA A 174 8.71 5.43 12.63
CA ALA A 174 8.65 6.35 13.76
C ALA A 174 8.23 7.78 13.36
N SER A 175 8.48 8.20 12.11
CA SER A 175 8.13 9.54 11.62
C SER A 175 6.64 9.85 11.62
N TYR A 176 5.79 8.82 11.60
CA TYR A 176 4.34 9.00 11.49
C TYR A 176 3.59 8.02 12.38
N ARG A 177 2.64 8.52 13.16
CA ARG A 177 1.67 7.70 13.90
C ARG A 177 0.27 8.24 13.67
N THR A 178 -0.70 7.34 13.59
CA THR A 178 -2.10 7.70 13.62
C THR A 178 -2.45 8.29 14.98
N GLY A 179 -3.06 9.47 15.00
CA GLY A 179 -3.48 10.12 16.24
C GLY A 179 -4.74 9.48 16.86
N PRO A 180 -5.14 9.97 18.06
CA PRO A 180 -6.26 9.42 18.81
C PRO A 180 -7.62 9.63 18.12
N GLU A 181 -7.73 10.54 17.14
CA GLU A 181 -8.93 10.80 16.36
C GLU A 181 -9.42 9.60 15.53
N VAL A 182 -8.54 8.64 15.28
CA VAL A 182 -8.90 7.33 14.75
C VAL A 182 -8.76 6.32 15.88
N PRO A 183 -9.84 5.75 16.42
CA PRO A 183 -9.73 4.73 17.45
C PRO A 183 -8.97 3.49 16.95
N ALA A 184 -8.13 2.91 17.80
CA ALA A 184 -7.45 1.66 17.51
C ALA A 184 -8.48 0.51 17.41
N PRO A 185 -8.27 -0.45 16.49
CA PRO A 185 -9.12 -1.63 16.44
C PRO A 185 -8.91 -2.49 17.69
N LEU A 186 -10.01 -2.80 18.39
CA LEU A 186 -10.01 -3.67 19.57
C LEU A 186 -10.10 -5.15 19.18
N PHE A 187 -9.23 -6.01 19.70
CA PHE A 187 -9.30 -7.46 19.49
C PHE A 187 -9.67 -8.18 20.79
N ALA A 188 -10.07 -9.45 20.69
CA ALA A 188 -10.51 -10.23 21.85
C ALA A 188 -9.36 -10.36 22.86
N GLY A 189 -9.66 -10.10 24.14
CA GLY A 189 -8.67 -10.14 25.21
C GLY A 189 -7.82 -8.87 25.38
N GLU A 190 -8.07 -7.81 24.60
CA GLU A 190 -7.42 -6.51 24.77
C GLU A 190 -8.36 -5.49 25.40
N ASP A 191 -7.80 -4.56 26.16
CA ASP A 191 -8.49 -3.34 26.58
C ASP A 191 -8.14 -2.16 25.65
N LEU A 192 -8.83 -1.03 25.86
CA LEU A 192 -8.63 0.18 25.04
C LEU A 192 -7.22 0.79 25.21
N PHE A 193 -6.59 0.61 26.37
CA PHE A 193 -5.27 1.16 26.66
C PHE A 193 -4.18 0.37 25.92
N ALA A 194 -4.21 -0.96 26.02
CA ALA A 194 -3.35 -1.88 25.30
C ALA A 194 -3.50 -1.73 23.78
N ALA A 195 -4.74 -1.58 23.28
CA ALA A 195 -4.96 -1.32 21.86
C ALA A 195 -4.41 0.04 21.42
N GLY A 196 -4.48 1.06 22.28
CA GLY A 196 -4.02 2.42 22.01
C GLY A 196 -2.51 2.64 22.12
N SER A 197 -1.79 1.81 22.89
CA SER A 197 -0.36 1.95 23.13
C SER A 197 0.52 1.49 21.97
N ARG A 198 -0.01 0.64 21.08
CA ARG A 198 0.73 0.09 19.93
C ARG A 198 0.93 1.15 18.83
N PRO A 199 2.17 1.44 18.40
CA PRO A 199 2.42 2.32 17.28
C PRO A 199 1.80 1.77 15.99
N ARG A 200 1.01 2.62 15.31
CA ARG A 200 0.33 2.26 14.08
C ARG A 200 0.15 3.44 13.15
N GLY A 201 -0.14 3.12 11.90
CA GLY A 201 -0.46 4.10 10.86
C GLY A 201 0.65 4.26 9.85
N LEU A 202 0.30 4.30 8.57
CA LEU A 202 1.20 4.76 7.52
C LEU A 202 0.67 6.07 6.91
N PRO A 203 1.54 7.05 6.63
CA PRO A 203 1.13 8.34 6.08
C PRO A 203 0.58 8.15 4.67
N ILE A 204 -0.66 8.60 4.44
CA ILE A 204 -1.25 8.63 3.10
C ILE A 204 -0.55 9.77 2.35
N GLY A 205 0.35 9.42 1.43
CA GLY A 205 1.15 10.40 0.68
C GLY A 205 2.56 9.90 0.35
N ASN A 206 3.10 9.00 1.17
CA ASN A 206 4.42 8.42 0.95
C ASN A 206 4.36 7.26 -0.03
N LEU A 207 5.44 7.12 -0.81
CA LEU A 207 5.61 5.99 -1.73
C LEU A 207 5.82 4.67 -0.97
N THR A 208 6.61 4.71 0.12
CA THR A 208 6.85 3.57 1.00
C THR A 208 5.55 3.02 1.56
N SER A 209 4.63 3.88 1.99
CA SER A 209 3.31 3.47 2.48
C SER A 209 2.56 2.61 1.48
N GLN A 210 2.60 2.93 0.18
CA GLN A 210 1.90 2.16 -0.84
C GLN A 210 2.48 0.75 -1.01
N LEU A 211 3.81 0.67 -1.07
CA LEU A 211 4.52 -0.60 -1.20
C LEU A 211 4.31 -1.47 0.05
N TRP A 212 4.47 -0.89 1.23
CA TRP A 212 4.30 -1.58 2.51
C TRP A 212 2.87 -1.99 2.76
N GLY A 213 1.88 -1.18 2.37
CA GLY A 213 0.46 -1.57 2.44
C GLY A 213 0.17 -2.82 1.60
N ASN A 214 0.70 -2.89 0.38
CA ASN A 214 0.55 -4.09 -0.44
C ASN A 214 1.21 -5.32 0.20
N PHE A 215 2.43 -5.16 0.73
CA PHE A 215 3.16 -6.21 1.42
C PHE A 215 2.49 -6.66 2.72
N TYR A 216 1.85 -5.74 3.43
CA TYR A 216 1.14 -6.03 4.66
C TYR A 216 -0.01 -7.02 4.44
N LEU A 217 -0.74 -6.89 3.34
CA LEU A 217 -1.83 -7.80 2.95
C LEU A 217 -1.38 -9.03 2.12
N ASP A 218 -0.09 -9.16 1.81
CA ASP A 218 0.46 -10.30 1.06
C ASP A 218 0.11 -11.68 1.65
N PRO A 219 0.12 -11.92 2.98
CA PRO A 219 -0.23 -13.22 3.54
C PRO A 219 -1.69 -13.57 3.32
N LEU A 220 -2.59 -12.56 3.38
CA LEU A 220 -4.00 -12.75 3.07
C LEU A 220 -4.17 -13.16 1.61
N ASP A 221 -3.44 -12.54 0.70
CA ASP A 221 -3.48 -12.87 -0.73
C ASP A 221 -3.04 -14.31 -1.00
N HIS A 222 -1.94 -14.74 -0.37
CA HIS A 222 -1.43 -16.10 -0.50
C HIS A 222 -2.40 -17.12 0.08
N TRP A 223 -2.85 -16.92 1.32
CA TRP A 223 -3.84 -17.80 1.96
C TRP A 223 -5.11 -17.89 1.11
N LEU A 224 -5.64 -16.75 0.62
CA LEU A 224 -6.82 -16.75 -0.23
C LEU A 224 -6.58 -17.50 -1.53
N THR A 225 -5.43 -17.33 -2.19
CA THR A 225 -5.12 -18.03 -3.44
C THR A 225 -4.99 -19.54 -3.23
N GLU A 226 -4.53 -19.98 -2.06
CA GLU A 226 -4.41 -21.39 -1.70
C GLU A 226 -5.77 -22.04 -1.40
N VAL A 227 -6.66 -21.35 -0.68
CA VAL A 227 -7.99 -21.88 -0.34
C VAL A 227 -9.02 -21.67 -1.47
N GLU A 228 -8.95 -20.53 -2.15
CA GLU A 228 -9.77 -20.15 -3.31
C GLU A 228 -9.04 -20.58 -4.59
N ARG A 229 -9.12 -21.89 -4.86
CA ARG A 229 -8.37 -22.54 -5.95
C ARG A 229 -8.88 -22.20 -7.36
N GLN A 230 -9.97 -21.45 -7.48
CA GLN A 230 -10.58 -21.11 -8.77
C GLN A 230 -10.01 -19.83 -9.38
N GLY A 231 -9.18 -19.09 -8.63
CA GLY A 231 -8.62 -17.83 -9.08
C GLY A 231 -9.70 -16.78 -9.34
N ALA A 232 -10.77 -16.82 -8.56
CA ALA A 232 -11.86 -15.88 -8.55
C ALA A 232 -11.60 -14.70 -7.58
N TYR A 233 -10.35 -14.51 -7.14
CA TYR A 233 -9.91 -13.42 -6.27
C TYR A 233 -9.15 -12.30 -7.01
N LEU A 234 -9.41 -11.03 -6.65
CA LEU A 234 -8.53 -9.90 -6.95
C LEU A 234 -8.50 -8.83 -5.86
N ARG A 235 -7.41 -8.05 -5.82
CA ARG A 235 -7.21 -6.96 -4.85
C ARG A 235 -6.68 -5.67 -5.48
N TYR A 236 -7.19 -4.54 -4.99
CA TYR A 236 -6.68 -3.21 -5.26
C TYR A 236 -6.52 -2.43 -3.94
N THR A 237 -5.28 -2.39 -3.42
CA THR A 237 -4.97 -1.86 -2.09
C THR A 237 -5.75 -2.62 -1.00
N ASP A 238 -6.74 -1.98 -0.39
CA ASP A 238 -7.58 -2.49 0.70
C ASP A 238 -8.96 -2.97 0.24
N ASP A 239 -9.35 -2.70 -1.01
CA ASP A 239 -10.58 -3.18 -1.64
C ASP A 239 -10.28 -4.48 -2.42
N PHE A 240 -10.97 -5.57 -2.09
CA PHE A 240 -10.79 -6.85 -2.74
C PHE A 240 -12.11 -7.59 -2.97
N LEU A 241 -12.13 -8.43 -4.00
CA LEU A 241 -13.31 -9.12 -4.50
C LEU A 241 -13.03 -10.62 -4.61
N LEU A 242 -13.92 -11.43 -4.06
CA LEU A 242 -13.93 -12.88 -4.24
C LEU A 242 -15.21 -13.25 -4.98
N PHE A 243 -15.09 -13.87 -6.14
CA PHE A 243 -16.21 -14.30 -6.95
C PHE A 243 -16.50 -15.79 -6.72
N GLY A 244 -17.75 -16.19 -6.91
CA GLY A 244 -18.14 -17.59 -6.78
C GLY A 244 -19.62 -17.81 -7.03
N ASP A 245 -20.00 -19.08 -7.13
CA ASP A 245 -21.36 -19.51 -7.41
C ASP A 245 -22.07 -20.15 -6.22
N ASP A 246 -21.32 -20.43 -5.15
CA ASP A 246 -21.82 -20.88 -3.86
C ASP A 246 -21.73 -19.76 -2.81
N LYS A 247 -22.90 -19.34 -2.30
CA LYS A 247 -22.99 -18.33 -1.25
C LYS A 247 -22.43 -18.82 0.08
N ALA A 248 -22.64 -20.09 0.43
CA ALA A 248 -22.21 -20.63 1.70
C ALA A 248 -20.68 -20.67 1.80
N GLY A 249 -20.01 -21.14 0.75
CA GLY A 249 -18.56 -21.10 0.61
C GLY A 249 -17.99 -19.68 0.69
N LEU A 250 -18.64 -18.69 0.04
CA LEU A 250 -18.22 -17.29 0.16
C LEU A 250 -18.34 -16.75 1.60
N TRP A 251 -19.38 -17.14 2.35
CA TRP A 251 -19.49 -16.78 3.76
C TRP A 251 -18.44 -17.48 4.64
N GLU A 252 -18.09 -18.73 4.35
CA GLU A 252 -16.99 -19.39 5.07
C GLU A 252 -15.65 -18.71 4.79
N LEU A 253 -15.37 -18.38 3.53
CA LEU A 253 -14.19 -17.60 3.16
C LEU A 253 -14.16 -16.26 3.91
N ARG A 254 -15.31 -15.58 4.04
CA ARG A 254 -15.41 -14.36 4.85
C ARG A 254 -15.02 -14.59 6.31
N ARG A 255 -15.44 -15.69 6.94
CA ARG A 255 -15.04 -16.04 8.32
C ARG A 255 -13.52 -16.23 8.40
N GLY A 256 -12.93 -16.93 7.43
CA GLY A 256 -11.47 -17.08 7.32
C GLY A 256 -10.75 -15.74 7.13
N ILE A 257 -11.25 -14.86 6.26
CA ILE A 257 -10.71 -13.50 6.02
C ILE A 257 -10.70 -12.71 7.33
N VAL A 258 -11.77 -12.75 8.12
CA VAL A 258 -11.83 -12.05 9.42
C VAL A 258 -10.74 -12.55 10.35
N ARG A 259 -10.50 -13.87 10.43
CA ARG A 259 -9.42 -14.45 11.23
C ARG A 259 -8.03 -14.01 10.74
N GLN A 260 -7.79 -14.07 9.42
CA GLN A 260 -6.51 -13.67 8.83
C GLN A 260 -6.22 -12.18 9.01
N LEU A 261 -7.24 -11.31 8.85
CA LEU A 261 -7.09 -9.88 9.11
C LEU A 261 -6.85 -9.59 10.59
N ALA A 262 -7.48 -10.33 11.51
CA ALA A 262 -7.24 -10.17 12.95
C ALA A 262 -5.78 -10.51 13.34
N ALA A 263 -5.17 -11.52 12.71
CA ALA A 263 -3.75 -11.83 12.89
C ALA A 263 -2.83 -10.68 12.42
N LEU A 264 -3.31 -9.87 11.47
CA LEU A 264 -2.66 -8.64 11.02
C LEU A 264 -3.17 -7.38 11.77
N ARG A 265 -3.94 -7.54 12.85
CA ARG A 265 -4.57 -6.45 13.60
C ARG A 265 -5.42 -5.49 12.75
N LEU A 266 -6.05 -6.03 11.70
CA LEU A 266 -6.96 -5.34 10.80
C LEU A 266 -8.40 -5.85 10.96
N LYS A 267 -9.36 -5.05 10.51
CA LYS A 267 -10.79 -5.39 10.49
C LYS A 267 -11.41 -5.07 9.13
N LEU A 268 -12.44 -5.83 8.76
CA LEU A 268 -13.30 -5.47 7.63
C LEU A 268 -14.12 -4.21 7.94
N ALA A 269 -14.39 -3.43 6.90
CA ALA A 269 -15.37 -2.34 6.93
C ALA A 269 -16.75 -2.93 6.64
N GLU A 270 -17.50 -3.24 7.69
CA GLU A 270 -18.78 -3.96 7.63
C GLU A 270 -19.81 -3.38 6.63
N PRO A 271 -20.07 -2.05 6.57
CA PRO A 271 -21.04 -1.51 5.61
C PRO A 271 -20.65 -1.69 4.13
N LYS A 272 -19.36 -1.86 3.87
CA LYS A 272 -18.80 -2.02 2.53
C LYS A 272 -18.48 -3.47 2.17
N SER A 273 -18.38 -4.33 3.18
CA SER A 273 -17.94 -5.71 3.05
C SER A 273 -19.15 -6.64 3.03
N ARG A 274 -19.66 -6.94 1.82
CA ARG A 274 -20.95 -7.60 1.64
C ARG A 274 -20.95 -8.53 0.43
N LEU A 275 -21.78 -9.56 0.53
CA LEU A 275 -22.09 -10.47 -0.57
C LEU A 275 -23.11 -9.82 -1.51
N LEU A 276 -22.85 -9.84 -2.81
CA LEU A 276 -23.70 -9.25 -3.85
C LEU A 276 -23.94 -10.26 -4.96
N ALA A 277 -25.12 -10.19 -5.60
CA ALA A 277 -25.30 -10.85 -6.88
C ALA A 277 -24.63 -10.01 -7.98
N THR A 278 -23.85 -10.62 -8.87
CA THR A 278 -23.11 -9.88 -9.92
C THR A 278 -24.05 -9.11 -10.85
N ARG A 279 -25.26 -9.64 -11.09
CA ARG A 279 -26.33 -8.97 -11.86
C ARG A 279 -26.76 -7.60 -11.29
N GLU A 280 -26.67 -7.40 -9.98
CA GLU A 280 -27.03 -6.14 -9.30
C GLU A 280 -25.97 -5.04 -9.49
N GLY A 281 -24.83 -5.40 -10.07
CA GLY A 281 -23.75 -4.50 -10.38
C GLY A 281 -22.71 -4.43 -9.28
N VAL A 282 -21.46 -4.73 -9.63
CA VAL A 282 -20.33 -4.77 -8.71
C VAL A 282 -19.59 -3.43 -8.71
N PRO A 283 -19.57 -2.66 -7.60
CA PRO A 283 -18.80 -1.44 -7.51
C PRO A 283 -17.31 -1.74 -7.24
N PHE A 284 -16.42 -1.28 -8.11
CA PHE A 284 -14.97 -1.50 -7.96
C PHE A 284 -14.15 -0.43 -8.70
N CYS A 285 -13.10 0.09 -8.05
CA CYS A 285 -12.18 1.11 -8.60
C CYS A 285 -12.84 2.33 -9.29
N GLY A 286 -14.02 2.76 -8.82
CA GLY A 286 -14.77 3.89 -9.39
C GLY A 286 -15.71 3.53 -10.55
N PHE A 287 -15.91 2.24 -10.81
CA PHE A 287 -16.82 1.74 -11.84
C PHE A 287 -17.86 0.81 -11.23
N ARG A 288 -18.97 0.63 -11.94
CA ARG A 288 -19.97 -0.41 -11.70
C ARG A 288 -19.95 -1.39 -12.87
N PHE A 289 -19.80 -2.67 -12.56
CA PHE A 289 -19.71 -3.77 -13.53
C PHE A 289 -20.97 -4.61 -13.50
N HIS A 290 -21.58 -4.85 -14.66
CA HIS A 290 -22.69 -5.79 -14.83
C HIS A 290 -22.29 -6.87 -15.85
N PRO A 291 -22.81 -8.10 -15.72
CA PRO A 291 -22.57 -9.15 -16.70
C PRO A 291 -23.00 -8.73 -18.11
N GLY A 292 -22.18 -9.02 -19.12
CA GLY A 292 -22.45 -8.71 -20.54
C GLY A 292 -22.37 -7.23 -20.92
N LEU A 293 -22.18 -6.31 -19.98
CA LEU A 293 -22.24 -4.86 -20.23
C LEU A 293 -20.87 -4.18 -20.09
N ARG A 294 -20.74 -3.03 -20.75
CA ARG A 294 -19.59 -2.14 -20.54
C ARG A 294 -19.65 -1.52 -19.13
N PRO A 295 -18.52 -1.39 -18.41
CA PRO A 295 -18.50 -0.79 -17.08
C PRO A 295 -18.95 0.68 -17.10
N ARG A 296 -19.77 1.08 -16.13
CA ARG A 296 -20.25 2.47 -15.98
C ARG A 296 -19.42 3.21 -14.92
N ILE A 297 -19.06 4.47 -15.16
CA ILE A 297 -18.36 5.29 -14.17
C ILE A 297 -19.33 5.64 -13.03
N LEU A 298 -18.92 5.44 -11.78
CA LEU A 298 -19.70 5.87 -10.62
C LEU A 298 -19.70 7.40 -10.52
N GLY A 299 -20.86 8.00 -10.24
CA GLY A 299 -21.05 9.46 -10.22
C GLY A 299 -20.01 10.20 -9.36
N ALA A 300 -19.71 9.68 -8.17
CA ALA A 300 -18.72 10.24 -7.25
C ALA A 300 -17.27 10.25 -7.80
N THR A 301 -16.98 9.43 -8.82
CA THR A 301 -15.64 9.32 -9.43
C THR A 301 -15.54 9.92 -10.83
N LYS A 302 -16.60 10.55 -11.36
CA LYS A 302 -16.59 11.18 -12.70
C LYS A 302 -15.46 12.18 -12.88
N ARG A 303 -15.09 12.97 -11.87
CA ARG A 303 -13.98 13.95 -11.97
C ARG A 303 -12.58 13.31 -12.02
N ARG A 304 -12.46 11.99 -11.84
CA ARG A 304 -11.18 11.25 -11.85
C ARG A 304 -10.86 10.67 -13.23
N PHE A 305 -11.84 10.57 -14.11
CA PHE A 305 -11.77 9.88 -15.40
C PHE A 305 -12.29 10.76 -16.52
#